data_AF-A0A2G9S675-F1
#
_entry.id   AF-A0A2G9S675-F1
#
_cell.length_a   1.000
_cell.length_b   1.000
_cell.length_c   1.000
_cell.angle_alpha   90.00
_cell.angle_beta   90.00
_cell.angle_gamma   90.00
#
_symmetry.space_group_name_H-M   'P 1'
#
loop_
_entity.id
_entity.type
_entity.pdbx_description
1 polymer ?
#
loop_
_entity_poly.entity_id
_entity_poly.type
_entity_poly.pdbx_seq_one_letter_code
_entity_poly.pdbx_strand_id
1 'polypeptide(L)'
;MPEEQTGLVKENYMWSVLLHRGATPEGIFLHVIPGSYDHDLFTMTWGPTIAALSYVFDKSMEETIIQKAISGFRKCAMISAHYGLSDVFDNLIISLCKFTTLSSEAVENLPTVFGSNPKAQIAAKTVFHLAHRHGDILREGWKNIMDSMLQLFRSELLPKAMIEVEDFVDPNGKISLQREEIPANR
;
A
#
# COMPACT_ATOMS: atom_id res chain seq x y z
N MET A 1 -34.49 13.83 26.83
CA MET A 1 -33.20 14.51 27.07
C MET A 1 -32.86 15.43 25.90
N PRO A 2 -32.04 16.49 26.08
CA PRO A 2 -31.65 17.40 24.98
C PRO A 2 -31.00 16.67 23.79
N GLU A 3 -30.32 15.56 24.07
CA GLU A 3 -29.65 14.67 23.11
C GLU A 3 -30.62 13.84 22.24
N GLU A 4 -31.87 13.69 22.67
CA GLU A 4 -32.95 12.98 21.95
C GLU A 4 -33.75 13.91 21.02
N GLN A 5 -33.50 15.23 21.08
CA GLN A 5 -34.16 16.19 20.19
C GLN A 5 -33.41 16.33 18.86
N THR A 6 -34.11 16.78 17.81
CA THR A 6 -33.54 17.00 16.47
C THR A 6 -33.63 18.48 16.08
N GLY A 7 -32.79 18.90 15.12
CA GLY A 7 -32.76 20.28 14.62
C GLY A 7 -32.15 21.29 15.60
N LEU A 8 -32.64 22.54 15.52
CA LEU A 8 -32.08 23.73 16.21
C LEU A 8 -31.89 23.56 17.72
N VAL A 9 -32.76 22.81 18.40
CA VAL A 9 -32.66 22.62 19.85
C VAL A 9 -31.44 21.79 20.23
N LYS A 10 -31.14 20.73 19.46
CA LYS A 10 -29.93 19.92 19.65
C LYS A 10 -28.68 20.73 19.34
N GLU A 11 -28.70 21.53 18.27
CA GLU A 11 -27.58 22.37 17.87
C GLU A 11 -27.25 23.42 18.95
N ASN A 12 -28.25 24.11 19.48
CA ASN A 12 -28.08 25.07 20.57
C ASN A 12 -27.55 24.41 21.85
N TYR A 13 -28.02 23.20 22.17
CA TYR A 13 -27.50 22.43 23.28
C TYR A 13 -26.03 22.05 23.06
N MET A 14 -25.68 21.48 21.91
CA MET A 14 -24.30 21.10 21.57
C MET A 14 -23.36 22.31 21.57
N TRP A 15 -23.81 23.46 21.07
CA TRP A 15 -23.06 24.71 21.12
C TRP A 15 -22.83 25.17 22.57
N SER A 16 -23.86 25.10 23.41
CA SER A 16 -23.75 25.45 24.84
C SER A 16 -22.76 24.54 25.59
N VAL A 17 -22.77 23.24 25.28
CA VAL A 17 -21.80 22.27 25.81
C VAL A 17 -20.39 22.58 25.32
N LEU A 18 -20.23 22.91 24.04
CA LEU A 18 -18.93 23.29 23.47
C LEU A 18 -18.38 24.55 24.13
N LEU A 19 -19.20 25.57 24.34
CA LEU A 19 -18.81 26.80 25.05
C LEU A 19 -18.39 26.51 26.50
N HIS A 20 -19.13 25.66 27.21
CA HIS A 20 -18.76 25.24 28.57
C HIS A 20 -17.41 24.51 28.59
N ARG A 21 -17.18 23.58 27.65
CA ARG A 21 -15.89 22.88 27.52
C ARG A 21 -14.76 23.82 27.07
N GLY A 22 -15.07 24.84 26.27
CA GLY A 22 -14.12 25.87 25.88
C GLY A 22 -13.69 26.78 27.03
N ALA A 23 -14.52 26.90 28.07
CA ALA A 23 -14.23 27.68 29.27
C ALA A 23 -13.40 26.92 30.32
N THR A 24 -13.21 25.61 30.16
CA THR A 24 -12.34 24.81 31.04
C THR A 24 -10.87 24.90 30.58
N PRO A 25 -9.88 24.51 31.41
CA PRO A 25 -8.47 24.50 31.00
C PRO A 25 -8.20 23.69 29.72
N GLU A 26 -9.02 22.67 29.44
CA GLU A 26 -8.97 21.86 28.22
C GLU A 26 -9.38 22.65 26.95
N GLY A 27 -10.02 23.82 27.11
CA GLY A 27 -10.38 24.74 26.04
C GLY A 27 -9.27 25.73 25.64
N ILE A 28 -8.11 25.68 26.31
CA ILE A 28 -6.96 26.53 25.98
C ILE A 28 -6.20 25.91 24.80
N PHE A 29 -6.25 26.56 23.65
CA PHE A 29 -5.51 26.14 22.45
C PHE A 29 -4.20 26.92 22.31
N LEU A 30 -3.11 26.22 22.01
CA LEU A 30 -1.84 26.82 21.65
C LEU A 30 -1.77 26.99 20.13
N HIS A 31 -1.55 28.22 19.67
CA HIS A 31 -1.27 28.45 18.26
C HIS A 31 0.18 28.09 17.97
N VAL A 32 0.40 27.00 17.23
CA VAL A 32 1.72 26.53 16.84
C VAL A 32 1.97 26.78 15.36
N ILE A 33 3.24 26.75 14.96
CA ILE A 33 3.61 26.88 13.55
C ILE A 33 3.02 25.68 12.79
N PRO A 34 2.40 25.89 11.61
CA PRO A 34 1.88 24.78 10.81
C PRO A 34 2.94 23.71 10.56
N GLY A 35 2.56 22.44 10.71
CA GLY A 35 3.47 21.30 10.50
C GLY A 35 4.35 20.92 11.70
N SER A 36 4.33 21.69 12.79
CA SER A 36 5.21 21.44 13.96
C SER A 36 5.05 20.05 14.58
N TYR A 37 3.88 19.43 14.45
CA TYR A 37 3.55 18.13 15.03
C TYR A 37 3.17 17.08 13.98
N ASP A 38 3.31 17.36 12.68
CA ASP A 38 2.85 16.43 11.64
C ASP A 38 3.60 15.10 11.70
N HIS A 39 4.92 15.16 11.95
CA HIS A 39 5.75 13.98 12.19
C HIS A 39 5.25 13.17 13.40
N ASP A 40 5.06 13.83 14.55
CA ASP A 40 4.68 13.16 15.79
C ASP A 40 3.25 12.59 15.71
N LEU A 41 2.33 13.34 15.11
CA LEU A 41 0.97 12.87 14.86
C LEU A 41 0.95 11.66 13.92
N PHE A 42 1.77 11.67 12.86
CA PHE A 42 1.84 10.55 11.95
C PHE A 42 2.50 9.32 12.60
N THR A 43 3.60 9.50 13.33
CA THR A 43 4.27 8.40 14.05
C THR A 43 3.37 7.71 15.07
N MET A 44 2.43 8.45 15.68
CA MET A 44 1.41 7.88 16.58
C MET A 44 0.26 7.15 15.87
N THR A 45 -0.03 7.50 14.61
CA THR A 45 -1.28 7.09 13.94
C THR A 45 -1.09 6.17 12.73
N TRP A 46 0.12 6.05 12.18
CA TRP A 46 0.37 5.27 10.96
C TRP A 46 -0.05 3.80 11.12
N GLY A 47 0.24 3.17 12.27
CA GLY A 47 -0.04 1.75 12.50
C GLY A 47 -1.53 1.43 12.42
N PRO A 48 -2.38 2.07 13.26
CA PRO A 48 -3.83 1.94 13.17
C PRO A 48 -4.40 2.35 11.80
N THR A 49 -3.81 3.35 11.15
CA THR A 49 -4.22 3.79 9.81
C THR A 49 -3.99 2.70 8.77
N ILE A 50 -2.78 2.13 8.72
CA ILE A 50 -2.45 1.02 7.81
C ILE A 50 -3.33 -0.19 8.10
N ALA A 51 -3.59 -0.51 9.36
CA ALA A 51 -4.47 -1.61 9.72
C ALA A 51 -5.91 -1.39 9.23
N ALA A 52 -6.47 -0.19 9.42
CA ALA A 52 -7.80 0.16 8.93
C ALA A 52 -7.88 0.13 7.40
N LEU A 53 -6.89 0.69 6.71
CA LEU A 53 -6.80 0.65 5.25
C LEU A 53 -6.71 -0.79 4.73
N SER A 54 -5.91 -1.63 5.39
CA SER A 54 -5.76 -3.05 5.07
C SER A 54 -7.08 -3.80 5.23
N TYR A 55 -7.80 -3.55 6.33
CA TYR A 55 -9.11 -4.16 6.56
C TYR A 55 -10.14 -3.76 5.51
N VAL A 56 -10.24 -2.45 5.21
CA VAL A 56 -11.16 -1.93 4.19
C VAL A 56 -10.83 -2.49 2.81
N PHE A 57 -9.54 -2.55 2.47
CA PHE A 57 -9.08 -3.12 1.21
C PHE A 57 -9.41 -4.61 1.10
N ASP A 58 -9.20 -5.39 2.16
CA ASP A 58 -9.50 -6.82 2.19
C ASP A 58 -11.01 -7.10 2.08
N LYS A 59 -11.82 -6.45 2.90
CA LYS A 59 -13.26 -6.78 3.04
C LYS A 59 -14.17 -6.13 2.01
N SER A 60 -13.77 -5.02 1.40
CA SER A 60 -14.65 -4.32 0.46
C SER A 60 -14.72 -4.99 -0.90
N MET A 61 -15.91 -5.16 -1.48
CA MET A 61 -16.06 -5.58 -2.90
C MET A 61 -16.32 -4.40 -3.83
N GLU A 62 -16.55 -3.19 -3.28
CA GLU A 62 -16.83 -2.01 -4.08
C GLU A 62 -15.53 -1.37 -4.58
N GLU A 63 -15.43 -1.22 -5.90
CA GLU A 63 -14.25 -0.64 -6.55
C GLU A 63 -13.92 0.76 -6.02
N THR A 64 -14.92 1.60 -5.79
CA THR A 64 -14.71 2.96 -5.28
C THR A 64 -14.05 2.97 -3.90
N ILE A 65 -14.41 2.03 -3.03
CA ILE A 65 -13.85 1.88 -1.69
C ILE A 65 -12.42 1.32 -1.77
N ILE A 66 -12.19 0.34 -2.64
CA ILE A 66 -10.86 -0.22 -2.90
C ILE A 66 -9.89 0.88 -3.38
N GLN A 67 -10.33 1.73 -4.32
CA GLN A 67 -9.52 2.86 -4.80
C GLN A 67 -9.24 3.89 -3.71
N LYS A 68 -10.21 4.17 -2.83
CA LYS A 68 -9.99 5.04 -1.66
C LYS A 68 -8.96 4.46 -0.69
N ALA A 69 -9.00 3.15 -0.43
CA ALA A 69 -8.01 2.49 0.41
C ALA A 69 -6.60 2.57 -0.21
N ILE A 70 -6.46 2.32 -1.52
CA ILE A 70 -5.19 2.49 -2.25
C ILE A 70 -4.70 3.93 -2.21
N SER A 71 -5.58 4.91 -2.36
CA SER A 71 -5.24 6.33 -2.20
C SER A 71 -4.71 6.62 -0.79
N GLY A 72 -5.32 6.02 0.24
CA GLY A 72 -4.84 6.08 1.62
C GLY A 72 -3.43 5.51 1.77
N PHE A 73 -3.17 4.31 1.25
CA PHE A 73 -1.83 3.72 1.26
C PHE A 73 -0.81 4.64 0.57
N ARG A 74 -1.14 5.19 -0.60
CA ARG A 74 -0.25 6.14 -1.29
C ARG A 74 0.04 7.38 -0.46
N LYS A 75 -0.95 7.92 0.25
CA LYS A 75 -0.75 9.07 1.15
C LYS A 75 0.16 8.73 2.33
N CYS A 76 -0.05 7.59 2.98
CA CYS A 76 0.85 7.11 4.03
C CYS A 76 2.28 6.97 3.49
N ALA A 77 2.46 6.35 2.32
CA ALA A 77 3.77 6.20 1.69
C ALA A 77 4.44 7.55 1.40
N MET A 78 3.68 8.55 0.90
CA MET A 78 4.21 9.89 0.64
C MET A 78 4.65 10.60 1.93
N ILE A 79 3.89 10.49 3.01
CA ILE A 79 4.24 11.08 4.31
C ILE A 79 5.47 10.39 4.89
N SER A 80 5.51 9.05 4.86
CA SER A 80 6.68 8.28 5.29
C SER A 80 7.94 8.66 4.52
N ALA A 81 7.82 8.77 3.19
CA ALA A 81 8.92 9.19 2.33
C ALA A 81 9.39 10.63 2.64
N HIS A 82 8.46 11.55 2.89
CA HIS A 82 8.77 12.95 3.21
C HIS A 82 9.58 13.07 4.51
N TYR A 83 9.23 12.29 5.54
CA TYR A 83 9.89 12.31 6.84
C TYR A 83 11.05 11.31 6.99
N GLY A 84 11.35 10.51 5.96
CA GLY A 84 12.42 9.49 6.04
C GLY A 84 12.08 8.30 6.96
N LEU A 85 10.79 8.01 7.16
CA LEU A 85 10.30 6.93 8.01
C LEU A 85 10.34 5.58 7.26
N SER A 86 11.54 5.00 7.13
CA SER A 86 11.76 3.76 6.38
C SER A 86 11.03 2.55 6.96
N ASP A 87 10.94 2.46 8.29
CA ASP A 87 10.20 1.42 9.00
C ASP A 87 8.71 1.46 8.67
N VAL A 88 8.10 2.65 8.66
CA VAL A 88 6.69 2.82 8.30
C VAL A 88 6.46 2.47 6.83
N PHE A 89 7.37 2.91 5.95
CA PHE A 89 7.30 2.62 4.52
C PHE A 89 7.44 1.11 4.24
N ASP A 90 8.36 0.43 4.91
CA ASP A 90 8.54 -1.02 4.81
C ASP A 90 7.28 -1.77 5.26
N ASN A 91 6.70 -1.40 6.41
CA ASN A 91 5.45 -2.00 6.90
C ASN A 91 4.29 -1.82 5.91
N LEU A 92 4.24 -0.67 5.24
CA LEU A 92 3.26 -0.39 4.20
C LEU A 92 3.42 -1.33 2.99
N ILE A 93 4.65 -1.49 2.50
CA ILE A 93 4.96 -2.40 1.40
C ILE A 93 4.65 -3.84 1.80
N ILE A 94 5.07 -4.28 2.98
CA ILE A 94 4.77 -5.61 3.50
C ILE A 94 3.26 -5.86 3.53
N SER A 95 2.47 -4.88 3.99
CA SER A 95 1.01 -5.00 4.02
C SER A 95 0.41 -5.13 2.61
N LEU A 96 0.83 -4.27 1.67
CA LEU A 96 0.34 -4.33 0.30
C LEU A 96 0.77 -5.62 -0.43
N CYS A 97 2.00 -6.10 -0.19
CA CYS A 97 2.51 -7.34 -0.77
C CYS A 97 1.63 -8.55 -0.41
N LYS A 98 1.10 -8.61 0.82
CA LYS A 98 0.15 -9.67 1.22
C LYS A 98 -1.08 -9.73 0.32
N PHE A 99 -1.58 -8.58 -0.12
CA PHE A 99 -2.76 -8.50 -0.99
C PHE A 99 -2.48 -8.85 -2.45
N THR A 100 -1.22 -8.90 -2.87
CA THR A 100 -0.87 -9.30 -4.24
C THR A 100 -1.05 -10.79 -4.49
N THR A 101 -1.12 -11.59 -3.41
CA THR A 101 -1.15 -13.07 -3.41
C THR A 101 0.03 -13.75 -4.13
N LEU A 102 0.98 -12.99 -4.67
CA LEU A 102 2.11 -13.51 -5.46
C LEU A 102 2.95 -14.49 -4.63
N SER A 103 3.32 -14.14 -3.40
CA SER A 103 4.16 -15.00 -2.56
C SER A 103 3.45 -16.22 -1.97
N SER A 104 2.12 -16.32 -2.08
CA SER A 104 1.33 -17.39 -1.45
C SER A 104 0.86 -18.48 -2.42
N GLU A 105 0.83 -18.18 -3.72
CA GLU A 105 0.26 -19.08 -4.74
C GLU A 105 1.33 -19.96 -5.40
N ALA A 106 0.94 -21.18 -5.76
CA ALA A 106 1.81 -22.07 -6.53
C ALA A 106 2.07 -21.49 -7.93
N VAL A 107 3.30 -21.63 -8.42
CA VAL A 107 3.77 -21.05 -9.70
C VAL A 107 2.84 -21.40 -10.86
N GLU A 108 2.35 -22.63 -10.91
CA GLU A 108 1.47 -23.17 -11.97
C GLU A 108 0.08 -22.51 -12.00
N ASN A 109 -0.47 -22.18 -10.82
CA ASN A 109 -1.81 -21.61 -10.71
C ASN A 109 -1.80 -20.08 -10.73
N LEU A 110 -0.63 -19.46 -10.50
CA LEU A 110 -0.50 -18.03 -10.35
C LEU A 110 -1.04 -17.23 -11.55
N PRO A 111 -0.75 -17.57 -12.82
CA PRO A 111 -1.29 -16.82 -13.97
C PRO A 111 -2.83 -16.71 -13.94
N THR A 112 -3.51 -17.81 -13.62
CA THR A 112 -4.97 -17.88 -13.58
C THR A 112 -5.53 -17.15 -12.37
N VAL A 113 -4.98 -17.38 -11.17
CA VAL A 113 -5.47 -16.77 -9.93
C VAL A 113 -5.19 -15.27 -9.90
N PHE A 114 -3.97 -14.85 -10.25
CA PHE A 114 -3.61 -13.44 -10.30
C PHE A 114 -4.34 -12.72 -11.44
N GLY A 115 -4.47 -13.36 -12.61
CA GLY A 115 -5.19 -12.82 -13.77
C GLY A 115 -6.68 -12.60 -13.53
N SER A 116 -7.31 -13.43 -12.70
CA SER A 116 -8.74 -13.30 -12.34
C SER A 116 -9.00 -12.42 -11.11
N ASN A 117 -7.96 -11.94 -10.41
CA ASN A 117 -8.09 -11.16 -9.19
C ASN A 117 -7.71 -9.68 -9.39
N PRO A 118 -8.69 -8.79 -9.67
CA PRO A 118 -8.42 -7.37 -9.91
C PRO A 118 -7.84 -6.65 -8.67
N LYS A 119 -8.19 -7.08 -7.46
CA LYS A 119 -7.61 -6.51 -6.23
C LYS A 119 -6.12 -6.80 -6.12
N ALA A 120 -5.72 -8.05 -6.38
CA ALA A 120 -4.32 -8.45 -6.37
C ALA A 120 -3.50 -7.66 -7.40
N GLN A 121 -4.06 -7.44 -8.59
CA GLN A 121 -3.44 -6.63 -9.64
C GLN A 121 -3.26 -5.17 -9.23
N ILE A 122 -4.29 -4.56 -8.62
CA ILE A 122 -4.23 -3.17 -8.12
C ILE A 122 -3.18 -3.05 -7.00
N ALA A 123 -3.14 -4.01 -6.08
CA ALA A 123 -2.14 -4.06 -5.02
C ALA A 123 -0.73 -4.17 -5.62
N ALA A 124 -0.49 -5.11 -6.54
CA ALA A 124 0.80 -5.32 -7.17
C ALA A 124 1.27 -4.08 -7.95
N LYS A 125 0.38 -3.47 -8.74
CA LYS A 125 0.65 -2.22 -9.44
C LYS A 125 1.03 -1.10 -8.47
N THR A 126 0.35 -1.02 -7.33
CA THR A 126 0.64 0.01 -6.32
C THR A 126 1.99 -0.24 -5.65
N VAL A 127 2.30 -1.48 -5.27
CA VAL A 127 3.58 -1.89 -4.69
C VAL A 127 4.75 -1.53 -5.62
N PHE A 128 4.71 -1.96 -6.88
CA PHE A 128 5.79 -1.69 -7.83
C PHE A 128 5.91 -0.20 -8.15
N HIS A 129 4.79 0.53 -8.22
CA HIS A 129 4.83 1.98 -8.41
C HIS A 129 5.51 2.70 -7.23
N LEU A 130 5.20 2.29 -6.00
CA LEU A 130 5.82 2.86 -4.80
C LEU A 130 7.31 2.51 -4.71
N ALA A 131 7.69 1.26 -4.99
CA ALA A 131 9.09 0.84 -5.02
C ALA A 131 9.89 1.55 -6.11
N HIS A 132 9.30 1.80 -7.28
CA HIS A 132 9.96 2.55 -8.35
C HIS A 132 10.19 4.03 -7.97
N ARG A 133 9.22 4.65 -7.29
CA ARG A 133 9.28 6.09 -6.96
C ARG A 133 10.07 6.39 -5.68
N HIS A 134 10.00 5.51 -4.70
CA HIS A 134 10.54 5.69 -3.35
C HIS A 134 11.34 4.44 -2.94
N GLY A 135 12.13 3.89 -3.86
CA GLY A 135 12.94 2.69 -3.58
C GLY A 135 14.16 2.97 -2.70
N ASP A 136 14.58 4.23 -2.63
CA ASP A 136 15.71 4.72 -1.85
C ASP A 136 15.48 4.68 -0.34
N ILE A 137 14.23 4.87 0.10
CA ILE A 137 13.83 4.78 1.51
C ILE A 137 13.62 3.33 1.97
N LEU A 138 13.33 2.41 1.05
CA LEU A 138 13.08 1.00 1.40
C LEU A 138 14.29 0.34 2.06
N ARG A 139 14.02 -0.52 3.04
CA ARG A 139 15.01 -1.38 3.70
C ARG A 139 14.52 -2.82 3.67
N GLU A 140 13.83 -3.26 4.72
CA GLU A 140 13.36 -4.63 4.86
C GLU A 140 12.26 -4.97 3.85
N GLY A 141 11.54 -3.95 3.36
CA GLY A 141 10.50 -4.11 2.34
C GLY A 141 11.04 -4.61 0.99
N TRP A 142 12.33 -4.41 0.68
CA TRP A 142 12.94 -4.90 -0.57
C TRP A 142 12.82 -6.41 -0.73
N LYS A 143 12.90 -7.16 0.38
CA LYS A 143 12.73 -8.61 0.33
C LYS A 143 11.39 -9.01 -0.26
N ASN A 144 10.30 -8.40 0.20
CA ASN A 144 8.96 -8.68 -0.31
C ASN A 144 8.77 -8.30 -1.78
N ILE A 145 9.41 -7.20 -2.22
CA ILE A 145 9.42 -6.82 -3.64
C ILE A 145 10.13 -7.88 -4.48
N MET A 146 11.33 -8.29 -4.06
CA MET A 146 12.14 -9.27 -4.78
C MET A 146 11.48 -10.65 -4.81
N ASP A 147 10.88 -11.08 -3.71
CA ASP A 147 10.11 -12.33 -3.65
C ASP A 147 8.92 -12.29 -4.63
N SER A 148 8.22 -11.14 -4.72
CA SER A 148 7.13 -10.94 -5.67
C SER A 148 7.61 -10.97 -7.12
N MET A 149 8.74 -10.31 -7.42
CA MET A 149 9.35 -10.33 -8.77
C MET A 149 9.82 -11.73 -9.16
N LEU A 150 10.45 -12.46 -8.23
CA LEU A 150 10.92 -13.81 -8.47
C LEU A 150 9.76 -14.76 -8.76
N GLN A 151 8.63 -14.60 -8.08
CA GLN A 151 7.45 -15.39 -8.36
C GLN A 151 6.89 -15.08 -9.77
N LEU A 152 6.78 -13.80 -10.13
CA LEU A 152 6.36 -13.41 -11.48
C LEU A 152 7.29 -13.97 -12.56
N PHE A 153 8.60 -14.01 -12.30
CA PHE A 153 9.58 -14.62 -13.20
C PHE A 153 9.31 -16.12 -13.38
N ARG A 154 9.15 -16.85 -12.26
CA ARG A 154 8.89 -18.30 -12.28
C ARG A 154 7.58 -18.66 -12.98
N SER A 155 6.58 -17.78 -12.90
CA SER A 155 5.27 -17.97 -13.53
C SER A 155 5.17 -17.41 -14.94
N GLU A 156 6.29 -16.99 -15.54
CA GLU A 156 6.32 -16.47 -16.92
C GLU A 156 5.50 -15.17 -17.13
N LEU A 157 5.27 -14.42 -16.05
CA LEU A 157 4.42 -13.21 -16.04
C LEU A 157 5.21 -11.91 -16.17
N LEU A 158 6.55 -11.97 -16.18
CA LEU A 158 7.38 -10.79 -16.38
C LEU A 158 7.42 -10.36 -17.85
N PRO A 159 7.51 -9.04 -18.12
CA PRO A 159 7.62 -8.55 -19.49
C PRO A 159 8.97 -8.95 -20.10
N LYS A 160 8.99 -9.14 -21.43
CA LYS A 160 10.20 -9.47 -22.20
C LYS A 160 11.40 -8.56 -21.89
N ALA A 161 11.16 -7.27 -21.66
CA ALA A 161 12.21 -6.31 -21.30
C ALA A 161 12.96 -6.65 -19.99
N MET A 162 12.40 -7.52 -19.13
CA MET A 162 13.02 -7.99 -17.89
C MET A 162 13.58 -9.41 -17.99
N ILE A 163 13.37 -10.09 -19.12
CA ILE A 163 13.75 -11.50 -19.33
C ILE A 163 14.75 -11.63 -20.49
N GLU A 164 14.67 -10.76 -21.50
CA GLU A 164 15.60 -10.74 -22.64
C GLU A 164 16.84 -9.89 -22.30
N VAL A 165 18.02 -10.46 -22.52
CA VAL A 165 19.32 -9.76 -22.44
C VAL A 165 19.92 -9.69 -23.84
N GLU A 166 20.64 -8.63 -24.15
CA GLU A 166 21.37 -8.53 -25.42
C GLU A 166 22.47 -9.60 -25.47
N ASP A 167 22.46 -10.37 -26.56
CA ASP A 167 23.49 -11.37 -26.86
C ASP A 167 24.14 -11.00 -28.18
N PHE A 168 25.40 -10.57 -28.13
CA PHE A 168 26.15 -10.15 -29.31
C PHE A 168 26.66 -11.32 -30.16
N VAL A 169 26.47 -12.56 -29.69
CA VAL A 169 26.92 -13.79 -30.37
C VAL A 169 25.75 -14.54 -31.01
N ASP A 170 24.54 -14.43 -30.42
CA ASP A 170 23.34 -15.04 -31.01
C ASP A 170 22.89 -14.28 -32.28
N PRO A 171 22.54 -14.98 -33.39
CA PRO A 171 22.05 -14.34 -34.61
C PRO A 171 20.80 -13.47 -34.43
N ASN A 172 19.98 -13.75 -33.41
CA ASN A 172 18.80 -12.96 -33.07
C ASN A 172 19.13 -11.76 -32.17
N GLY A 173 20.39 -11.62 -31.73
CA GLY A 173 20.88 -10.51 -30.92
C GLY A 173 20.42 -10.50 -29.46
N LYS A 174 19.72 -11.55 -29.02
CA LYS A 174 19.05 -11.60 -27.71
C LYS A 174 18.99 -13.02 -27.15
N ILE A 175 19.14 -13.13 -25.84
CA ILE A 175 18.98 -14.38 -25.07
C ILE A 175 17.91 -14.21 -23.99
N SER A 176 17.05 -15.22 -23.81
CA SER A 176 16.06 -15.26 -22.73
C SER A 176 16.67 -15.84 -21.45
N LEU A 177 16.46 -15.17 -20.32
CA LEU A 177 16.82 -15.66 -18.99
C LEU A 177 15.93 -16.83 -18.53
N GLN A 178 14.78 -16.99 -19.16
CA GLN A 178 13.87 -18.08 -18.89
C GLN A 178 14.39 -19.34 -19.57
N ARG A 179 14.77 -20.33 -18.77
CA ARG A 179 15.27 -21.59 -19.30
C ARG A 179 14.10 -22.36 -19.87
N GLU A 180 14.15 -22.67 -21.16
CA GLU A 180 13.26 -23.67 -21.75
C GLU A 180 13.53 -25.01 -21.05
N GLU A 181 12.49 -25.66 -20.54
CA GLU A 181 12.62 -27.04 -20.07
C GLU A 181 13.00 -27.89 -21.28
N ILE A 182 14.25 -28.35 -21.32
CA ILE A 182 14.69 -29.34 -22.29
C ILE A 182 13.79 -30.56 -22.08
N PRO A 183 12.99 -31.00 -23.07
CA PRO A 183 12.15 -32.16 -22.89
C PRO A 183 13.03 -33.34 -22.50
N ALA A 184 12.77 -33.90 -21.32
CA ALA A 184 13.43 -35.11 -20.88
C ALA A 184 13.05 -36.23 -21.87
N ASN A 185 13.95 -36.54 -22.80
CA ASN A 185 13.86 -37.73 -23.63
C ASN A 185 13.75 -38.94 -22.68
N ARG A 186 12.53 -39.46 -22.52
CA ARG A 186 12.27 -40.80 -21.98
C ARG A 186 12.09 -41.77 -23.12
#